data_AF-A0AAV4JCE2-F1
#
_entry.id   AF-A0AAV4JCE2-F1
#
_cell.length_a   1.000
_cell.length_b   1.000
_cell.length_c   1.000
_cell.angle_alpha   90.00
_cell.angle_beta   90.00
_cell.angle_gamma   90.00
#
_symmetry.space_group_name_H-M   'P 1'
#
loop_
_entity.id
_entity.type
_entity.pdbx_description
1 polymer ?
#
loop_
_entity_poly.entity_id
_entity_poly.type
_entity_poly.pdbx_seq_one_letter_code
_entity_poly.pdbx_strand_id
1 'polypeptide(L)'
;MAFLLSDPLIIDPVILHALHTKRTRMWCRPIYSARRTESEYATLYPKLLHDPEKFQNYARMSQPSFHELHDLIKYDIEPGFTNFRDSISTEERLLITLR
;
A
#
# COMPACT_ATOMS: atom_id res chain seq x y z
N MET A 1 41.37 33.61 11.01
CA MET A 1 42.38 32.55 11.16
C MET A 1 41.76 31.48 12.03
N ALA A 2 41.45 30.25 11.65
CA ALA A 2 41.51 29.53 10.39
C ALA A 2 40.52 28.36 10.55
N PHE A 3 39.80 28.03 9.49
CA PHE A 3 39.18 26.73 9.26
C PHE A 3 40.13 25.60 9.67
N LEU A 4 39.71 24.61 10.46
CA LEU A 4 40.06 23.20 10.27
C LEU A 4 39.00 22.27 10.92
N LEU A 5 38.12 21.77 10.05
CA LEU A 5 37.67 20.37 9.97
C LEU A 5 36.77 19.83 11.10
N SER A 6 35.47 20.03 10.89
CA SER A 6 34.49 18.96 11.01
C SER A 6 34.92 17.78 10.11
N ASP A 7 35.72 16.86 10.66
CA ASP A 7 36.08 15.60 10.00
C ASP A 7 34.83 14.71 9.84
N PRO A 8 34.44 14.33 8.60
CA PRO A 8 33.26 13.50 8.36
C PRO A 8 33.49 12.00 8.67
N LEU A 9 34.60 11.64 9.31
CA LEU A 9 35.06 10.26 9.47
C LEU A 9 35.04 9.72 10.91
N ILE A 10 34.59 10.49 11.90
CA ILE A 10 34.48 9.99 13.28
C ILE A 10 33.03 10.08 13.73
N ILE A 11 32.19 9.21 13.17
CA ILE A 11 30.96 8.85 13.86
C ILE A 11 31.42 8.05 15.09
N ASP A 12 31.28 8.64 16.27
CA ASP A 12 31.61 8.01 17.54
C ASP A 12 31.03 6.57 17.57
N PRO A 13 31.82 5.54 17.92
CA PRO A 13 31.36 4.15 17.92
C PRO A 13 30.15 3.92 18.84
N VAL A 14 29.95 4.74 19.87
CA VAL A 14 28.74 4.77 20.71
C VAL A 14 27.54 5.31 19.93
N ILE A 15 27.72 6.35 19.12
CA ILE A 15 26.68 6.87 18.20
C ILE A 15 26.38 5.82 17.13
N LEU A 16 27.40 5.21 16.53
CA LEU A 16 27.25 4.18 15.50
C LEU A 16 26.51 2.95 16.06
N HIS A 17 26.84 2.52 17.27
CA HIS A 17 26.14 1.44 17.98
C HIS A 17 24.70 1.83 18.34
N ALA A 18 24.46 3.03 18.86
CA ALA A 18 23.11 3.51 19.15
C ALA A 18 22.22 3.64 17.90
N LEU A 19 22.81 3.96 16.75
CA LEU A 19 22.15 3.96 15.44
C LEU A 19 21.87 2.54 14.93
N HIS A 20 22.80 1.59 15.13
CA HIS A 20 22.64 0.19 14.71
C HIS A 20 21.65 -0.61 15.58
N THR A 21 21.56 -0.28 16.87
CA THR A 21 20.76 -1.03 17.86
C THR A 21 19.28 -0.60 17.90
N LYS A 22 18.92 0.54 17.29
CA LYS A 22 17.53 0.98 17.10
C LYS A 22 16.90 0.36 15.85
N ARG A 23 16.79 -0.97 15.79
CA ARG A 23 15.77 -1.60 14.95
C ARG A 23 14.41 -1.39 15.61
N THR A 24 13.88 -0.19 15.51
CA THR A 24 12.50 0.10 15.91
C THR A 24 11.58 -0.84 15.14
N ARG A 25 10.59 -1.41 15.82
CA ARG A 25 9.56 -2.25 15.19
C ARG A 25 8.88 -1.39 14.12
N MET A 26 9.18 -1.64 12.84
CA MET A 26 8.58 -0.88 11.75
C MET A 26 7.06 -1.14 11.74
N TRP A 27 6.27 -0.10 12.01
CA TRP A 27 4.80 -0.14 12.00
C TRP A 27 4.24 -0.63 10.66
N CYS A 28 4.78 -0.09 9.56
CA CYS A 28 4.54 -0.59 8.21
C CYS A 28 5.89 -0.95 7.58
N ARG A 29 5.95 -2.11 6.92
CA ARG A 29 7.11 -2.49 6.12
C ARG A 29 7.13 -1.63 4.84
N PRO A 30 8.31 -1.23 4.33
CA PRO A 30 8.43 -0.45 3.09
C PRO A 30 7.74 -1.08 1.87
N ILE A 31 7.69 -2.42 1.81
CA ILE A 31 6.97 -3.13 0.74
C ILE A 31 5.47 -2.79 0.70
N TYR A 32 4.88 -2.44 1.84
CA TYR A 32 3.46 -2.07 1.92
C TYR A 32 3.21 -0.57 1.72
N SER A 33 4.25 0.29 1.77
CA SER A 33 4.08 1.72 1.48
C SER A 33 3.87 2.00 -0.01
N ALA A 34 4.34 1.12 -0.89
CA ALA A 34 4.18 1.25 -2.34
C ALA A 34 2.81 0.74 -2.86
N ARG A 35 1.86 0.36 -1.99
CA ARG A 35 0.56 -0.19 -2.42
C ARG A 35 -0.17 0.71 -3.44
N ARG A 36 -0.12 2.02 -3.26
CA ARG A 36 -0.80 2.99 -4.13
C ARG A 36 -0.25 3.00 -5.57
N THR A 37 0.98 2.52 -5.78
CA THR A 37 1.66 2.56 -7.09
C THR A 37 1.93 1.17 -7.65
N GLU A 38 2.17 0.17 -6.79
CA GLU A 38 2.65 -1.16 -7.17
C GLU A 38 1.63 -2.27 -6.91
N SER A 39 0.48 -1.99 -6.29
CA SER A 39 -0.55 -3.03 -6.12
C SER A 39 -1.13 -3.48 -7.45
N GLU A 40 -1.65 -4.70 -7.49
CA GLU A 40 -2.43 -5.18 -8.64
C GLU A 40 -3.64 -4.27 -8.90
N TYR A 41 -4.25 -3.73 -7.86
CA TYR A 41 -5.32 -2.75 -8.01
C TYR A 41 -4.84 -1.47 -8.67
N ALA A 42 -3.68 -0.92 -8.29
CA ALA A 42 -3.15 0.28 -8.92
C ALA A 42 -2.69 0.05 -10.37
N THR A 43 -2.19 -1.15 -10.69
CA THR A 43 -1.48 -1.42 -11.96
C THR A 43 -2.28 -2.23 -12.98
N LEU A 44 -2.98 -3.27 -12.54
CA LEU A 44 -3.69 -4.23 -13.41
C LEU A 44 -5.18 -3.86 -13.55
N TYR A 45 -5.84 -3.48 -12.46
CA TYR A 45 -7.28 -3.19 -12.49
C TYR A 45 -7.70 -2.17 -13.55
N PRO A 46 -7.01 -1.01 -13.74
CA PRO A 46 -7.37 -0.07 -14.80
C PRO A 46 -7.27 -0.67 -16.20
N LYS A 47 -6.36 -1.62 -16.42
CA LYS A 47 -6.22 -2.33 -17.69
C LYS A 47 -7.37 -3.31 -17.90
N LEU A 48 -7.83 -3.98 -16.83
CA LEU A 48 -8.98 -4.88 -16.88
C LEU A 48 -10.27 -4.14 -17.23
N LEU A 49 -10.43 -2.88 -16.81
CA LEU A 49 -11.61 -2.07 -17.17
C LEU A 49 -11.75 -1.85 -18.68
N HIS A 50 -10.68 -2.00 -19.45
CA HIS A 50 -10.70 -1.89 -20.92
C HIS A 50 -10.82 -3.25 -21.64
N ASP A 51 -10.82 -4.36 -20.91
CA ASP A 51 -10.94 -5.72 -21.44
C ASP A 51 -11.98 -6.51 -20.63
N PRO A 52 -13.27 -6.45 -21.01
CA PRO A 52 -14.36 -7.08 -20.27
C PRO A 52 -14.20 -8.59 -20.09
N GLU A 53 -13.61 -9.28 -21.06
CA GLU A 53 -13.38 -10.72 -20.98
C GLU A 53 -12.32 -11.04 -19.93
N LYS A 54 -11.21 -10.30 -19.91
CA LYS A 54 -10.19 -10.45 -18.87
C LYS A 54 -10.69 -10.02 -17.51
N PHE A 55 -11.47 -8.94 -17.44
CA PHE A 55 -12.13 -8.52 -16.21
C PHE A 55 -12.98 -9.66 -15.65
N GLN A 56 -13.83 -10.26 -16.48
CA GLN A 56 -14.71 -11.35 -16.04
C GLN A 56 -13.95 -12.58 -15.58
N ASN A 57 -12.85 -12.92 -16.26
CA ASN A 57 -11.98 -14.01 -15.84
C ASN A 57 -11.28 -13.73 -14.50
N TYR A 58 -10.90 -12.46 -14.26
CA TYR A 58 -10.22 -12.04 -13.04
C TYR A 58 -11.18 -11.90 -11.85
N ALA A 59 -12.28 -11.17 -12.01
CA ALA A 59 -13.27 -10.89 -10.97
C ALA A 59 -14.36 -11.96 -10.83
N ARG A 60 -14.35 -12.99 -11.70
CA ARG A 60 -15.36 -14.07 -11.78
C ARG A 60 -16.79 -13.62 -12.07
N MET A 61 -16.96 -12.38 -12.51
CA MET A 61 -18.25 -11.78 -12.88
C MET A 61 -18.06 -10.61 -13.84
N SER A 62 -19.13 -10.23 -14.53
CA SER A 62 -19.11 -9.07 -15.41
C SER A 62 -18.85 -7.78 -14.64
N GLN A 63 -18.29 -6.76 -15.31
CA GLN A 63 -18.08 -5.44 -14.69
C GLN A 63 -19.38 -4.84 -14.14
N PRO A 64 -20.53 -4.86 -14.84
CA PRO A 64 -21.80 -4.42 -14.24
C PRO A 64 -22.19 -5.17 -12.98
N SER A 65 -22.09 -6.51 -12.99
CA SER A 65 -22.41 -7.34 -11.81
C SER A 65 -21.49 -7.03 -10.62
N PHE A 66 -20.22 -6.73 -10.90
CA PHE A 66 -19.27 -6.31 -9.86
C PHE A 66 -19.69 -4.99 -9.21
N HIS A 67 -20.07 -3.98 -10.01
CA HIS A 67 -20.52 -2.69 -9.47
C HIS A 67 -21.83 -2.83 -8.70
N GLU A 68 -22.77 -3.64 -9.19
CA GLU A 68 -24.02 -3.92 -8.49
C GLU A 68 -23.76 -4.60 -7.13
N LEU A 69 -22.90 -5.63 -7.11
CA LEU A 69 -22.50 -6.28 -5.86
C LEU A 69 -21.81 -5.31 -4.91
N HIS A 70 -20.90 -4.48 -5.43
CA HIS A 70 -20.20 -3.47 -4.65
C HIS A 70 -21.17 -2.47 -4.03
N ASP A 71 -22.14 -1.97 -4.80
CA ASP A 71 -23.13 -1.02 -4.32
C ASP A 71 -24.00 -1.58 -3.19
N LEU A 72 -24.29 -2.88 -3.21
CA LEU A 72 -25.04 -3.57 -2.16
C LEU A 72 -24.26 -3.67 -0.84
N ILE A 73 -22.95 -3.91 -0.90
CA ILE A 73 -22.15 -4.24 0.30
C ILE A 73 -21.21 -3.11 0.74
N LYS A 74 -21.03 -2.05 -0.05
CA LYS A 74 -19.99 -1.02 0.17
C LYS A 74 -20.02 -0.42 1.57
N TYR A 75 -21.21 -0.23 2.15
CA TYR A 75 -21.38 0.32 3.49
C TYR A 75 -21.02 -0.69 4.60
N ASP A 76 -21.21 -1.98 4.34
CA ASP A 76 -20.86 -3.04 5.29
C ASP A 76 -19.35 -3.32 5.33
N ILE A 77 -18.67 -3.11 4.21
CA ILE A 77 -17.23 -3.33 4.07
C ILE A 77 -16.40 -2.05 4.18
N GLU A 78 -17.03 -0.91 4.46
CA GLU A 78 -16.37 0.39 4.59
C GLU A 78 -15.34 0.36 5.73
N PRO A 79 -14.10 0.84 5.50
CA PRO A 79 -13.17 1.05 6.61
C PRO A 79 -13.75 2.00 7.64
N GLY A 80 -13.66 1.63 8.91
CA GLY A 80 -13.74 2.62 9.98
C GLY A 80 -12.65 3.69 9.81
N PHE A 81 -13.01 4.95 10.06
CA PHE A 81 -12.06 6.06 10.07
C PHE A 81 -11.02 5.83 11.17
N THR A 82 -9.76 5.66 10.78
CA THR A 82 -8.65 5.54 11.72
C THR A 82 -7.48 6.40 11.28
N ASN A 83 -6.80 7.05 12.22
CA ASN A 83 -5.67 7.94 11.96
C ASN A 83 -4.34 7.21 11.69
N PHE A 84 -4.36 5.87 11.59
CA PHE A 84 -3.14 5.07 11.57
C PHE A 84 -2.56 4.85 10.18
N ARG A 85 -3.40 4.60 9.17
CA ARG A 85 -2.98 4.35 7.78
C ARG A 85 -4.13 4.57 6.80
N ASP A 86 -3.76 4.80 5.55
CA ASP A 86 -4.70 4.80 4.43
C ASP A 86 -5.42 3.46 4.32
N SER A 87 -6.74 3.53 4.45
CA SER A 87 -7.59 2.37 4.31
C SER A 87 -7.59 1.87 2.86
N ILE A 88 -7.82 0.57 2.69
CA ILE A 88 -8.08 -0.03 1.38
C ILE A 88 -9.50 0.38 0.98
N SER A 89 -9.70 0.83 -0.26
CA SER A 89 -11.04 1.18 -0.74
C SER A 89 -11.95 -0.05 -0.72
N THR A 90 -13.25 0.16 -0.63
CA THR A 90 -14.23 -0.95 -0.62
C THR A 90 -14.22 -1.72 -1.93
N GLU A 91 -13.94 -1.02 -3.04
CA GLU A 91 -13.78 -1.59 -4.38
C GLU A 91 -12.53 -2.48 -4.47
N GLU A 92 -11.37 -1.99 -3.99
CA GLU A 92 -10.13 -2.75 -3.94
C GLU A 92 -10.28 -3.99 -3.04
N ARG A 93 -10.99 -3.87 -1.90
CA ARG A 93 -11.30 -5.02 -1.05
C ARG A 93 -12.10 -6.07 -1.79
N LEU A 94 -13.21 -5.68 -2.41
CA LEU A 94 -14.07 -6.61 -3.12
C LEU A 94 -13.29 -7.32 -4.24
N LEU A 95 -12.49 -6.57 -5.00
CA LEU A 95 -11.66 -7.14 -6.05
C LEU A 95 -10.66 -8.17 -5.53
N ILE A 96 -9.96 -7.86 -4.42
CA ILE A 96 -9.01 -8.79 -3.78
C ILE A 96 -9.73 -10.05 -3.26
N THR A 97 -10.96 -9.91 -2.76
CA THR A 97 -11.76 -11.03 -2.25
C THR A 97 -12.23 -11.98 -3.35
N LEU A 98 -12.55 -11.46 -4.55
CA LEU A 98 -13.10 -12.26 -5.65
C LEU A 98 -12.06 -13.02 -6.50
N ARG A 99 -10.79 -12.62 -6.42
CA ARG A 99 -9.68 -13.16 -7.23
C ARG A 99 -9.56 -14.69 -7.17
#